data_AF-A0A5J4TMU1-F1
#
_entry.id   AF-A0A5J4TMU1-F1
#
_cell.length_a   1.000
_cell.length_b   1.000
_cell.length_c   1.000
_cell.angle_alpha   90.00
_cell.angle_beta   90.00
_cell.angle_gamma   90.00
#
_symmetry.space_group_name_H-M   'P 1'
#
loop_
_entity.id
_entity.type
_entity.pdbx_description
1 polymer ?
#
loop_
_entity_poly.entity_id
_entity_poly.type
_entity_poly.pdbx_seq_one_letter_code
_entity_poly.pdbx_strand_id
1 'polypeptide(L)'
;MDKEKLSQHFVERLSIAIEFEEALLLQISEFKQVQIQRLPILRSLIEKKQWPLTKSNDIDPDTSKIANLGKAGIVLADLLRELEPFVLLLLDFIDIRNNINKLLLEFSQNYNSFENTQIHLMLAAFKMLKPIVGGFLCVSKLKNNQVHQSAEIIQTFLKEFVDPILFLRRELGSISQIVEVAMSQTNENLNICRTFSNLAWFGPIGVYKEDGQLLQHLFPNPELVDDQGLLRLQHFMDSVLFCTFGYLICSDIIKLPQNLSDIRTLLSEYIVIPIGHDEVFQPHAAFDQLFHNIKPKGLKIEKNMPTKALDLAVQNCGYKATIRRALLLDTGTRLLHFLLEDTKRYIGACVENVITTLTLIDHELHFYFAHSQRQLVG
;
A
#
# COMPACT_ATOMS: atom_id res chain seq x y z
N MET A 1 -33.85 12.27 -4.22
CA MET A 1 -32.99 11.33 -4.98
C MET A 1 -33.26 9.94 -4.43
N ASP A 2 -33.61 8.98 -5.29
CA ASP A 2 -33.81 7.58 -4.90
C ASP A 2 -32.51 6.98 -4.35
N LYS A 3 -32.63 6.14 -3.31
CA LYS A 3 -31.48 5.48 -2.65
C LYS A 3 -30.62 4.68 -3.63
N GLU A 4 -31.22 4.07 -4.66
CA GLU A 4 -30.51 3.35 -5.71
C GLU A 4 -29.64 4.26 -6.59
N LYS A 5 -30.12 5.47 -6.93
CA LYS A 5 -29.34 6.44 -7.72
C LYS A 5 -28.17 7.02 -6.92
N LEU A 6 -28.35 7.20 -5.60
CA LEU A 6 -27.26 7.56 -4.69
C LEU A 6 -26.20 6.46 -4.60
N SER A 7 -26.63 5.19 -4.54
CA SER A 7 -25.74 4.03 -4.47
C SER A 7 -24.95 3.81 -5.76
N GLN A 8 -25.56 3.95 -6.94
CA GLN A 8 -24.87 3.79 -8.23
C GLN A 8 -23.82 4.89 -8.44
N HIS A 9 -24.17 6.15 -8.14
CA HIS A 9 -23.23 7.26 -8.30
C HIS A 9 -22.06 7.18 -7.30
N PHE A 10 -22.26 6.56 -6.14
CA PHE A 10 -21.19 6.27 -5.18
C PHE A 10 -20.20 5.23 -5.72
N VAL A 11 -20.71 4.08 -6.20
CA VAL A 11 -19.86 3.02 -6.75
C VAL A 11 -19.02 3.54 -7.91
N GLU A 12 -19.62 4.31 -8.83
CA GLU A 12 -18.90 4.96 -9.92
C GLU A 12 -17.79 5.91 -9.43
N ARG A 13 -18.11 6.81 -8.49
CA ARG A 13 -17.13 7.77 -7.93
C ARG A 13 -16.01 7.06 -7.17
N LEU A 14 -16.31 5.97 -6.47
CA LEU A 14 -15.33 5.16 -5.74
C LEU A 14 -14.42 4.39 -6.71
N SER A 15 -14.99 3.71 -7.71
CA SER A 15 -14.20 2.99 -8.74
C SER A 15 -13.25 3.93 -9.47
N ILE A 16 -13.74 5.10 -9.89
CA ILE A 16 -12.91 6.13 -10.52
C ILE A 16 -11.78 6.57 -9.57
N ALA A 17 -12.10 6.85 -8.30
CA ALA A 17 -11.10 7.29 -7.34
C ALA A 17 -10.00 6.25 -7.11
N ILE A 18 -10.35 4.95 -6.99
CA ILE A 18 -9.41 3.84 -6.81
C ILE A 18 -8.51 3.69 -8.05
N GLU A 19 -9.07 3.68 -9.26
CA GLU A 19 -8.28 3.57 -10.50
C GLU A 19 -7.26 4.72 -10.64
N PHE A 20 -7.68 5.95 -10.31
CA PHE A 20 -6.77 7.10 -10.31
C PHE A 20 -5.68 6.98 -9.24
N GLU A 21 -6.01 6.40 -8.08
CA GLU A 21 -5.10 6.17 -6.97
C GLU A 21 -4.03 5.12 -7.32
N GLU A 22 -4.40 4.00 -7.95
CA GLU A 22 -3.45 3.01 -8.45
C GLU A 22 -2.51 3.61 -9.51
N ALA A 23 -3.06 4.35 -10.48
CA ALA A 23 -2.27 5.02 -11.51
C ALA A 23 -1.29 6.03 -10.91
N LEU A 24 -1.73 6.77 -9.90
CA LEU A 24 -0.93 7.75 -9.19
C LEU A 24 0.18 7.09 -8.35
N LEU A 25 -0.12 5.98 -7.67
CA LEU A 25 0.86 5.18 -6.94
C LEU A 25 1.95 4.70 -7.89
N LEU A 26 1.58 4.17 -9.06
CA LEU A 26 2.51 3.73 -10.09
C LEU A 26 3.38 4.91 -10.56
N GLN A 27 2.78 6.04 -10.91
CA GLN A 27 3.53 7.22 -11.36
C GLN A 27 4.51 7.71 -10.28
N ILE A 28 4.08 7.86 -9.03
CA ILE A 28 4.96 8.28 -7.92
C ILE A 28 6.10 7.28 -7.74
N SER A 29 5.81 5.98 -7.84
CA SER A 29 6.80 4.92 -7.69
C SER A 29 7.81 4.92 -8.86
N GLU A 30 7.35 5.04 -10.10
CA GLU A 30 8.18 5.20 -11.29
C GLU A 30 9.05 6.46 -11.19
N PHE A 31 8.47 7.58 -10.75
CA PHE A 31 9.20 8.84 -10.55
C PHE A 31 10.26 8.73 -9.44
N LYS A 32 9.97 8.00 -8.36
CA LYS A 32 10.96 7.72 -7.32
C LYS A 32 12.12 6.87 -7.86
N GLN A 33 11.82 5.91 -8.74
CA GLN A 33 12.79 5.05 -9.43
C GLN A 33 13.54 5.78 -10.55
N VAL A 34 12.94 6.80 -11.17
CA VAL A 34 13.60 7.81 -12.00
C VAL A 34 14.46 8.65 -11.04
N GLN A 35 15.58 8.06 -10.62
CA GLN A 35 16.55 8.67 -9.73
C GLN A 35 16.84 10.09 -10.17
N ILE A 36 17.10 11.00 -9.24
CA ILE A 36 17.66 12.34 -9.46
C ILE A 36 18.72 12.36 -10.58
N GLN A 37 19.45 11.25 -10.76
CA GLN A 37 20.43 11.01 -11.82
C GLN A 37 19.90 11.19 -13.26
N ARG A 38 18.59 11.04 -13.50
CA ARG A 38 17.91 11.27 -14.78
C ARG A 38 17.40 12.71 -14.94
N LEU A 39 17.54 13.57 -13.92
CA LEU A 39 17.30 15.01 -13.99
C LEU A 39 18.67 15.71 -14.04
N PRO A 40 19.26 15.89 -15.24
CA PRO A 40 20.64 16.31 -15.39
C PRO A 40 20.92 17.67 -14.75
N ILE A 41 19.94 18.59 -14.77
CA ILE A 41 20.06 19.90 -14.12
C ILE A 41 20.10 19.73 -12.60
N LEU A 42 19.14 19.01 -12.02
CA LEU A 42 19.06 18.73 -10.58
C LEU A 42 20.29 17.99 -10.05
N ARG A 43 20.79 17.01 -10.82
CA ARG A 43 22.05 16.31 -10.52
C ARG A 43 23.23 17.28 -10.47
N SER A 44 23.38 18.14 -11.48
CA SER A 44 24.45 19.15 -11.51
C SER A 44 24.37 20.09 -10.31
N LEU A 45 23.15 20.50 -9.90
CA LEU A 45 22.93 21.35 -8.74
C LEU A 45 23.31 20.67 -7.42
N ILE A 46 23.00 19.38 -7.27
CA ILE A 46 23.35 18.59 -6.09
C ILE A 46 24.86 18.39 -6.01
N GLU A 47 25.51 18.00 -7.11
CA GLU A 47 26.97 17.83 -7.18
C GLU A 47 27.71 19.14 -6.82
N LYS A 48 27.17 20.29 -7.23
CA LYS A 48 27.70 21.63 -6.93
C LYS A 48 27.28 22.18 -5.56
N LYS A 49 26.54 21.41 -4.74
CA LYS A 49 25.99 21.85 -3.43
C LYS A 49 25.11 23.10 -3.51
N GLN A 50 24.44 23.31 -4.64
CA GLN A 50 23.53 24.43 -4.90
C GLN A 50 22.05 24.08 -4.66
N TRP A 51 21.80 22.86 -4.16
CA TRP A 51 20.49 22.29 -3.83
C TRP A 51 20.49 21.80 -2.37
N PRO A 52 19.36 21.84 -1.62
CA PRO A 52 18.01 22.19 -2.04
C PRO A 52 17.68 23.68 -1.94
N LEU A 53 16.71 24.12 -2.75
CA LEU A 53 16.21 25.49 -2.80
C LEU A 53 14.86 25.53 -2.05
N THR A 54 14.87 25.80 -0.74
CA THR A 54 13.68 25.58 0.12
C THR A 54 13.12 26.83 0.77
N LYS A 55 13.87 27.95 0.78
CA LYS A 55 13.42 29.22 1.35
C LYS A 55 13.37 30.31 0.28
N SER A 56 12.44 31.26 0.44
CA SER A 56 12.40 32.48 -0.37
C SER A 56 13.72 33.26 -0.37
N ASN A 57 14.47 33.18 0.73
CA ASN A 57 15.77 33.84 0.90
C ASN A 57 16.95 32.98 0.40
N ASP A 58 16.73 31.72 0.03
CA ASP A 58 17.77 30.92 -0.64
C ASP A 58 18.03 31.41 -2.07
N ILE A 59 17.15 32.26 -2.58
CA ILE A 59 17.17 32.72 -3.96
C ILE A 59 16.79 34.20 -4.02
N ASP A 60 17.62 35.02 -3.38
CA ASP A 60 17.62 36.47 -3.60
C ASP A 60 18.31 36.74 -4.97
N PRO A 61 17.75 37.55 -5.90
CA PRO A 61 18.42 37.95 -7.13
C PRO A 61 19.84 38.49 -6.93
N ASP A 62 20.12 39.05 -5.75
CA ASP A 62 21.45 39.56 -5.37
C ASP A 62 22.33 38.57 -4.59
N THR A 63 21.84 37.36 -4.32
CA THR A 63 22.65 36.30 -3.69
C THR A 63 23.45 35.49 -4.69
N SER A 64 24.66 35.07 -4.26
CA SER A 64 25.62 34.29 -5.05
C SER A 64 25.03 33.02 -5.70
N LYS A 65 23.92 32.46 -5.20
CA LYS A 65 23.30 31.24 -5.73
C LYS A 65 22.70 31.42 -7.12
N ILE A 66 21.93 32.47 -7.44
CA ILE A 66 21.39 32.68 -8.80
C ILE A 66 22.50 33.02 -9.79
N ALA A 67 23.44 33.88 -9.39
CA ALA A 67 24.60 34.17 -10.21
C ALA A 67 25.43 32.90 -10.50
N ASN A 68 25.48 31.96 -9.55
CA ASN A 68 26.14 30.66 -9.72
C ASN A 68 25.32 29.67 -10.58
N LEU A 69 23.99 29.74 -10.59
CA LEU A 69 23.13 29.01 -11.54
C LEU A 69 23.38 29.47 -12.98
N GLY A 70 23.42 30.79 -13.19
CA GLY A 70 23.74 31.39 -14.48
C GLY A 70 25.16 31.06 -14.96
N LYS A 71 26.16 31.12 -14.06
CA LYS A 71 27.54 30.69 -14.34
C LYS A 71 27.66 29.19 -14.62
N ALA A 72 26.74 28.38 -14.11
CA ALA A 72 26.64 26.95 -14.40
C ALA A 72 25.93 26.62 -15.72
N GLY A 73 25.45 27.64 -16.46
CA GLY A 73 24.71 27.47 -17.72
C GLY A 73 23.27 27.01 -17.53
N ILE A 74 22.71 27.13 -16.33
CA ILE A 74 21.36 26.64 -16.02
C ILE A 74 20.35 27.76 -16.27
N VAL A 75 19.45 27.51 -17.23
CA VAL A 75 18.33 28.42 -17.53
C VAL A 75 17.16 28.11 -16.60
N LEU A 76 16.64 29.13 -15.92
CA LEU A 76 15.52 28.96 -14.96
C LEU A 76 14.27 28.35 -15.61
N ALA A 77 14.03 28.62 -16.89
CA ALA A 77 12.92 28.03 -17.65
C ALA A 77 13.07 26.51 -17.83
N ASP A 78 14.28 26.02 -18.07
CA ASP A 78 14.54 24.59 -18.23
C ASP A 78 14.44 23.87 -16.87
N LEU A 79 14.94 24.49 -15.81
CA LEU A 79 14.77 23.98 -14.44
C LEU A 79 13.29 23.91 -14.04
N LEU A 80 12.48 24.91 -14.41
CA LEU A 80 11.03 24.86 -14.19
C LEU A 80 10.38 23.70 -14.93
N ARG A 81 10.70 23.52 -16.22
CA ARG A 81 10.17 22.44 -17.03
C ARG A 81 10.54 21.06 -16.48
N GLU A 82 11.73 20.90 -15.90
CA GLU A 82 12.12 19.64 -15.25
C GLU A 82 11.40 19.39 -13.91
N LEU A 83 11.05 20.45 -13.16
CA LEU A 83 10.42 20.33 -11.85
C LEU A 83 8.88 20.30 -11.90
N GLU A 84 8.27 20.88 -12.93
CA GLU A 84 6.82 21.06 -13.09
C GLU A 84 6.03 19.74 -13.04
N PRO A 85 6.44 18.63 -13.70
CA PRO A 85 5.71 17.37 -13.63
C PRO A 85 5.53 16.86 -12.19
N PHE A 86 6.52 17.08 -11.32
CA PHE A 86 6.47 16.67 -9.91
C PHE A 86 5.44 17.46 -9.10
N VAL A 87 5.28 18.74 -9.42
CA VAL A 87 4.32 19.60 -8.74
C VAL A 87 2.90 19.33 -9.23
N LEU A 88 2.72 19.09 -10.53
CA LEU A 88 1.43 18.66 -11.07
C LEU A 88 0.99 17.32 -10.47
N LEU A 89 1.89 16.33 -10.42
CA LEU A 89 1.62 15.03 -9.79
C LEU A 89 1.24 15.16 -8.30
N LEU A 90 1.91 16.05 -7.57
CA LEU A 90 1.56 16.33 -6.17
C LEU A 90 0.19 17.01 -6.03
N LEU A 91 -0.17 17.89 -6.97
CA LEU A 91 -1.49 18.53 -6.97
C LEU A 91 -2.59 17.53 -7.30
N ASP A 92 -2.37 16.66 -8.30
CA ASP A 92 -3.29 15.57 -8.64
C ASP A 92 -3.51 14.65 -7.43
N PHE A 93 -2.44 14.32 -6.68
CA PHE A 93 -2.55 13.61 -5.42
C PHE A 93 -3.42 14.33 -4.39
N ILE A 94 -3.17 15.61 -4.15
CA ILE A 94 -3.93 16.41 -3.18
C ILE A 94 -5.42 16.42 -3.55
N ASP A 95 -5.74 16.55 -4.83
CA ASP A 95 -7.10 16.58 -5.33
C ASP A 95 -7.81 15.22 -5.23
N ILE A 96 -7.15 14.14 -5.65
CA ILE A 96 -7.66 12.76 -5.51
C ILE A 96 -7.91 12.44 -4.03
N ARG A 97 -6.95 12.73 -3.16
CA ARG A 97 -7.08 12.57 -1.70
C ARG A 97 -8.30 13.33 -1.17
N ASN A 98 -8.42 14.62 -1.50
CA ASN A 98 -9.55 15.44 -1.05
C ASN A 98 -10.89 14.85 -1.50
N ASN A 99 -10.95 14.24 -2.69
CA ASN A 99 -12.14 13.57 -3.19
C ASN A 99 -12.43 12.25 -2.45
N ILE A 100 -11.41 11.42 -2.19
CA ILE A 100 -11.54 10.19 -1.40
C ILE A 100 -12.02 10.51 0.02
N ASN A 101 -11.44 11.52 0.66
CA ASN A 101 -11.82 11.91 2.01
C ASN A 101 -13.25 12.47 2.08
N LYS A 102 -13.69 13.20 1.05
CA LYS A 102 -15.11 13.59 0.92
C LYS A 102 -16.02 12.38 0.76
N LEU A 103 -15.69 11.44 -0.13
CA LEU A 103 -16.45 10.20 -0.33
C LEU A 103 -16.56 9.38 0.96
N LEU A 104 -15.46 9.30 1.69
CA LEU A 104 -15.35 8.66 2.99
C LEU A 104 -16.28 9.26 4.06
N LEU A 105 -16.29 10.59 4.15
CA LEU A 105 -17.15 11.31 5.07
C LEU A 105 -18.63 11.23 4.66
N GLU A 106 -18.91 11.23 3.35
CA GLU A 106 -20.26 11.13 2.79
C GLU A 106 -20.89 9.73 3.03
N PHE A 107 -20.08 8.66 3.00
CA PHE A 107 -20.58 7.29 3.03
C PHE A 107 -19.92 6.44 4.11
N SER A 108 -20.07 6.91 5.35
CA SER A 108 -19.59 6.36 6.61
C SER A 108 -20.12 4.93 6.95
N GLN A 109 -20.30 4.02 6.00
CA GLN A 109 -20.89 2.69 6.19
C GLN A 109 -20.18 1.56 5.44
N ASN A 110 -19.42 1.82 4.37
CA ASN A 110 -18.83 0.75 3.53
C ASN A 110 -17.42 1.11 3.06
N TYR A 111 -16.39 0.96 3.88
CA TYR A 111 -15.05 1.35 3.46
C TYR A 111 -14.00 0.24 3.43
N ASN A 112 -13.40 0.11 2.24
CA ASN A 112 -12.06 -0.38 1.97
C ASN A 112 -11.22 0.84 1.51
N SER A 113 -10.18 1.26 2.24
CA SER A 113 -9.00 1.80 1.53
C SER A 113 -7.71 1.30 2.11
N PHE A 114 -7.03 0.58 1.26
CA PHE A 114 -5.69 0.11 1.45
C PHE A 114 -4.74 1.00 0.67
N GLU A 115 -5.20 1.43 -0.50
CA GLU A 115 -4.48 2.14 -1.55
C GLU A 115 -4.16 3.59 -1.10
N ASN A 116 -5.11 4.30 -0.49
CA ASN A 116 -4.90 5.66 0.04
C ASN A 116 -3.81 5.71 1.10
N THR A 117 -3.74 4.68 1.95
CA THR A 117 -2.66 4.56 2.93
C THR A 117 -1.32 4.28 2.25
N GLN A 118 -1.30 3.45 1.21
CA GLN A 118 -0.09 3.14 0.44
C GLN A 118 0.48 4.37 -0.29
N ILE A 119 -0.35 5.21 -0.92
CA ILE A 119 0.13 6.44 -1.57
C ILE A 119 0.75 7.41 -0.55
N HIS A 120 0.10 7.59 0.60
CA HIS A 120 0.64 8.43 1.68
C HIS A 120 1.99 7.89 2.20
N LEU A 121 2.14 6.57 2.32
CA LEU A 121 3.42 5.99 2.72
C LEU A 121 4.50 6.13 1.62
N MET A 122 4.12 5.97 0.35
CA MET A 122 5.01 6.14 -0.80
C MET A 122 5.56 7.57 -0.90
N LEU A 123 4.68 8.57 -0.78
CA LEU A 123 5.06 9.98 -0.76
C LEU A 123 5.94 10.34 0.44
N ALA A 124 5.67 9.78 1.62
CA ALA A 124 6.51 10.00 2.80
C ALA A 124 7.91 9.37 2.65
N ALA A 125 7.99 8.24 1.96
CA ALA A 125 9.25 7.60 1.62
C ALA A 125 10.04 8.37 0.53
N PHE A 126 9.42 9.33 -0.17
CA PHE A 126 10.08 10.15 -1.19
C PHE A 126 10.82 11.35 -0.56
N LYS A 127 12.05 11.10 -0.09
CA LYS A 127 12.91 12.10 0.60
C LYS A 127 13.18 13.39 -0.21
N MET A 128 13.03 13.34 -1.54
CA MET A 128 13.25 14.48 -2.43
C MET A 128 12.00 15.32 -2.71
N LEU A 129 10.82 14.91 -2.23
CA LEU A 129 9.55 15.62 -2.45
C LEU A 129 9.64 17.09 -2.03
N LYS A 130 9.96 17.35 -0.75
CA LYS A 130 10.07 18.71 -0.18
C LYS A 130 11.11 19.56 -0.92
N PRO A 131 12.34 19.06 -1.19
CA PRO A 131 13.31 19.75 -2.03
C PRO A 131 12.80 20.13 -3.43
N ILE A 132 12.21 19.18 -4.17
CA ILE A 132 11.77 19.36 -5.57
C ILE A 132 10.67 20.40 -5.65
N VAL A 133 9.66 20.25 -4.79
CA VAL A 133 8.50 21.14 -4.74
C VAL A 133 8.88 22.53 -4.24
N GLY A 134 9.75 22.60 -3.22
CA GLY A 134 10.31 23.88 -2.75
C GLY A 134 11.09 24.59 -3.85
N GLY A 135 11.92 23.85 -4.60
CA GLY A 135 12.66 24.38 -5.75
C GLY A 135 11.75 24.92 -6.83
N PHE A 136 10.70 24.19 -7.21
CA PHE A 136 9.72 24.64 -8.20
C PHE A 136 9.06 25.95 -7.79
N LEU A 137 8.52 26.03 -6.57
CA LEU A 137 7.83 27.21 -6.07
C LEU A 137 8.75 28.44 -6.06
N CYS A 138 10.01 28.24 -5.71
CA CYS A 138 10.99 29.32 -5.67
C CYS A 138 11.38 29.77 -7.09
N VAL A 139 11.65 28.85 -8.02
CA VAL A 139 12.01 29.19 -9.40
C VAL A 139 10.82 29.82 -10.14
N SER A 140 9.59 29.35 -9.90
CA SER A 140 8.37 29.93 -10.45
C SER A 140 8.19 31.38 -9.99
N LYS A 141 8.42 31.64 -8.70
CA LYS A 141 8.33 33.00 -8.14
C LYS A 141 9.33 33.95 -8.79
N LEU A 142 10.53 33.48 -9.09
CA LEU A 142 11.57 34.29 -9.72
C LEU A 142 11.30 34.56 -11.19
N LYS A 143 10.85 33.55 -11.93
CA LYS A 143 10.54 33.72 -13.37
C LYS A 143 9.36 34.65 -13.57
N ASN A 144 8.33 34.54 -12.74
CA ASN A 144 7.05 35.23 -12.94
C ASN A 144 6.87 36.46 -12.03
N ASN A 145 7.81 36.75 -11.12
CA ASN A 145 7.69 37.77 -10.08
C ASN A 145 6.42 37.68 -9.22
N GLN A 146 5.79 36.51 -9.18
CA GLN A 146 4.53 36.25 -8.49
C GLN A 146 4.57 34.88 -7.81
N VAL A 147 3.91 34.77 -6.66
CA VAL A 147 3.77 33.48 -5.98
C VAL A 147 2.93 32.56 -6.86
N HIS A 148 3.34 31.29 -7.01
CA HIS A 148 2.58 30.30 -7.76
C HIS A 148 1.18 30.12 -7.14
N GLN A 149 0.14 30.03 -7.96
CA GLN A 149 -1.27 29.98 -7.49
C GLN A 149 -1.53 28.88 -6.45
N SER A 150 -0.91 27.71 -6.62
CA SER A 150 -1.08 26.56 -5.70
C SER A 150 -0.07 26.53 -4.55
N ALA A 151 0.74 27.56 -4.36
CA ALA A 151 1.82 27.56 -3.36
C ALA A 151 1.31 27.35 -1.94
N GLU A 152 0.17 27.97 -1.59
CA GLU A 152 -0.43 27.84 -0.26
C GLU A 152 -0.92 26.41 0.00
N ILE A 153 -1.65 25.82 -0.96
CA ILE A 153 -2.16 24.44 -0.88
C ILE A 153 -1.01 23.47 -0.68
N ILE A 154 0.03 23.59 -1.51
CA ILE A 154 1.23 22.74 -1.45
C ILE A 154 1.97 22.91 -0.12
N GLN A 155 2.16 24.14 0.36
CA GLN A 155 2.86 24.39 1.61
C GLN A 155 2.10 23.88 2.83
N THR A 156 0.77 24.02 2.83
CA THR A 156 -0.10 23.45 3.86
C THR A 156 0.03 21.94 3.87
N PHE A 157 -0.12 21.31 2.70
CA PHE A 157 0.06 19.86 2.57
C PHE A 157 1.42 19.39 3.09
N LEU A 158 2.54 19.98 2.64
CA LEU A 158 3.89 19.57 3.06
C LEU A 158 4.19 19.79 4.56
N LYS A 159 3.51 20.74 5.20
CA LYS A 159 3.63 20.99 6.65
C LYS A 159 2.88 19.95 7.45
N GLU A 160 1.72 19.53 6.98
CA GLU A 160 0.90 18.53 7.66
C GLU A 160 1.41 17.11 7.40
N PHE A 161 1.99 16.90 6.21
CA PHE A 161 2.59 15.67 5.73
C PHE A 161 4.05 15.53 6.20
N VAL A 162 4.22 15.36 7.52
CA VAL A 162 5.51 15.04 8.15
C VAL A 162 5.57 13.59 8.61
N ASP A 163 4.44 13.09 9.12
CA ASP A 163 4.23 11.69 9.48
C ASP A 163 2.89 11.26 8.84
N PRO A 164 2.91 10.44 7.77
CA PRO A 164 1.71 10.10 7.02
C PRO A 164 0.68 9.34 7.88
N ILE A 165 1.13 8.53 8.84
CA ILE A 165 0.23 7.76 9.71
C ILE A 165 -0.43 8.69 10.73
N LEU A 166 0.35 9.57 11.36
CA LEU A 166 -0.21 10.54 12.29
C LEU A 166 -1.18 11.51 11.60
N PHE A 167 -0.87 11.88 10.36
CA PHE A 167 -1.70 12.73 9.53
C PHE A 167 -3.02 12.04 9.17
N LEU A 168 -2.96 10.83 8.62
CA LEU A 168 -4.14 10.01 8.30
C LEU A 168 -5.00 9.76 9.54
N ARG A 169 -4.41 9.53 10.71
CA ARG A 169 -5.16 9.38 11.97
C ARG A 169 -5.97 10.62 12.34
N ARG A 170 -5.43 11.83 12.14
CA ARG A 170 -6.15 13.08 12.45
C ARG A 170 -7.33 13.27 11.51
N GLU A 171 -7.14 12.92 10.24
CA GLU A 171 -8.12 13.14 9.20
C GLU A 171 -9.22 12.08 9.19
N LEU A 172 -8.84 10.82 9.37
CA LEU A 172 -9.72 9.64 9.32
C LEU A 172 -10.22 9.22 10.71
N GLY A 173 -9.94 10.00 11.76
CA GLY A 173 -10.44 9.70 13.10
C GLY A 173 -11.97 9.56 13.18
N SER A 174 -12.70 10.31 12.35
CA SER A 174 -14.17 10.28 12.27
C SER A 174 -14.75 8.98 11.71
N ILE A 175 -13.97 8.18 10.97
CA ILE A 175 -14.43 6.91 10.39
C ILE A 175 -14.10 5.69 11.26
N SER A 176 -13.51 5.89 12.45
CA SER A 176 -13.04 4.81 13.33
C SER A 176 -14.12 3.78 13.68
N GLN A 177 -15.39 4.17 13.80
CA GLN A 177 -16.49 3.24 14.09
C GLN A 177 -16.76 2.25 12.94
N ILE A 178 -16.59 2.67 11.69
CA ILE A 178 -16.79 1.82 10.51
C ILE A 178 -15.65 0.84 10.39
N VAL A 179 -14.43 1.34 10.60
CA VAL A 179 -13.23 0.51 10.64
C VAL A 179 -13.35 -0.51 11.77
N GLU A 180 -13.88 -0.14 12.93
CA GLU A 180 -14.16 -1.08 14.03
C GLU A 180 -15.14 -2.20 13.61
N VAL A 181 -16.25 -1.86 12.93
CA VAL A 181 -17.22 -2.83 12.40
C VAL A 181 -16.61 -3.73 11.32
N ALA A 182 -15.96 -3.15 10.31
CA ALA A 182 -15.29 -3.90 9.25
C ALA A 182 -14.23 -4.84 9.85
N MET A 183 -13.38 -4.33 10.76
CA MET A 183 -12.35 -5.15 11.40
C MET A 183 -12.94 -6.26 12.29
N SER A 184 -14.09 -6.06 12.93
CA SER A 184 -14.75 -7.13 13.67
C SER A 184 -15.17 -8.29 12.76
N GLN A 185 -15.64 -8.01 11.55
CA GLN A 185 -15.98 -9.03 10.54
C GLN A 185 -14.71 -9.68 9.99
N THR A 186 -13.67 -8.88 9.73
CA THR A 186 -12.37 -9.34 9.27
C THR A 186 -11.62 -10.20 10.31
N ASN A 187 -11.81 -9.93 11.60
CA ASN A 187 -11.18 -10.67 12.71
C ASN A 187 -11.72 -12.10 12.87
N GLU A 188 -12.96 -12.38 12.46
CA GLU A 188 -13.46 -13.74 12.36
C GLU A 188 -12.65 -14.55 11.33
N ASN A 189 -12.29 -13.94 10.21
CA ASN A 189 -11.43 -14.53 9.18
C ASN A 189 -9.98 -14.72 9.64
N LEU A 190 -9.41 -13.76 10.40
CA LEU A 190 -8.07 -13.88 10.96
C LEU A 190 -7.95 -15.05 11.96
N ASN A 191 -8.97 -15.30 12.77
CA ASN A 191 -8.98 -16.39 13.74
C ASN A 191 -9.09 -17.78 13.07
N ILE A 192 -9.83 -17.88 11.96
CA ILE A 192 -9.89 -19.11 11.15
C ILE A 192 -8.50 -19.47 10.59
N CYS A 193 -7.65 -18.47 10.35
CA CYS A 193 -6.35 -18.65 9.68
C CYS A 193 -5.18 -19.02 10.60
N ARG A 194 -5.33 -18.90 11.93
CA ARG A 194 -4.32 -19.39 12.91
C ARG A 194 -4.03 -20.88 12.77
N THR A 195 -4.92 -21.63 12.13
CA THR A 195 -4.81 -23.07 11.85
C THR A 195 -4.20 -23.42 10.49
N PHE A 196 -3.97 -22.46 9.59
CA PHE A 196 -3.52 -22.71 8.22
C PHE A 196 -2.03 -22.44 8.03
N SER A 197 -1.20 -23.16 8.80
CA SER A 197 0.20 -23.39 8.45
C SER A 197 0.39 -24.51 7.41
N ASN A 198 -0.70 -25.20 7.05
CA ASN A 198 -0.72 -26.36 6.15
C ASN A 198 -1.76 -26.15 5.03
N LEU A 199 -1.48 -25.25 4.09
CA LEU A 199 -2.29 -25.07 2.89
C LEU A 199 -2.10 -26.22 1.90
N ALA A 200 -2.54 -27.42 2.25
CA ALA A 200 -2.70 -28.46 1.23
C ALA A 200 -3.88 -28.05 0.33
N TRP A 201 -3.63 -27.90 -0.97
CA TRP A 201 -4.71 -27.97 -1.96
C TRP A 201 -5.28 -29.38 -1.91
N PHE A 202 -6.53 -29.48 -1.50
CA PHE A 202 -7.23 -30.76 -1.53
C PHE A 202 -7.93 -30.98 -2.88
N GLY A 203 -7.91 -29.97 -3.77
CA GLY A 203 -8.78 -29.92 -4.95
C GLY A 203 -10.23 -30.15 -4.54
N PRO A 204 -11.12 -30.46 -5.49
CA PRO A 204 -12.20 -31.35 -5.14
C PRO A 204 -11.51 -32.69 -4.88
N ILE A 205 -11.46 -33.10 -3.62
CA ILE A 205 -11.11 -34.47 -3.20
C ILE A 205 -11.90 -35.51 -4.04
N GLY A 206 -12.98 -35.08 -4.72
CA GLY A 206 -13.77 -35.88 -5.66
C GLY A 206 -13.34 -35.96 -7.14
N VAL A 207 -12.26 -35.29 -7.62
CA VAL A 207 -11.80 -35.45 -9.04
C VAL A 207 -10.37 -35.97 -9.22
N TYR A 208 -9.54 -36.03 -8.18
CA TYR A 208 -8.17 -36.56 -8.31
C TYR A 208 -7.94 -37.72 -7.34
N LYS A 209 -7.26 -38.76 -7.82
CA LYS A 209 -6.68 -39.79 -6.96
C LYS A 209 -5.48 -39.23 -6.20
N GLU A 210 -5.11 -39.88 -5.10
CA GLU A 210 -3.93 -39.53 -4.28
C GLU A 210 -2.62 -39.52 -5.09
N ASP A 211 -2.57 -40.21 -6.23
CA ASP A 211 -1.43 -40.26 -7.16
C ASP A 211 -1.45 -39.18 -8.25
N GLY A 212 -2.42 -38.25 -8.21
CA GLY A 212 -2.53 -37.14 -9.15
C GLY A 212 -3.27 -37.46 -10.46
N GLN A 213 -3.81 -38.67 -10.64
CA GLN A 213 -4.64 -38.99 -11.80
C GLN A 213 -6.07 -38.47 -11.66
N LEU A 214 -6.66 -38.00 -12.75
CA LEU A 214 -8.07 -37.61 -12.80
C LEU A 214 -9.00 -38.82 -12.58
N LEU A 215 -10.07 -38.65 -11.80
CA LEU A 215 -11.14 -39.63 -11.63
C LEU A 215 -11.98 -39.66 -12.91
N GLN A 216 -11.75 -40.67 -13.74
CA GLN A 216 -12.33 -40.81 -15.09
C GLN A 216 -13.87 -40.93 -15.17
N HIS A 217 -14.61 -40.88 -14.05
CA HIS A 217 -16.02 -41.31 -13.99
C HIS A 217 -17.03 -40.39 -13.29
N LEU A 218 -16.68 -39.17 -12.93
CA LEU A 218 -17.61 -38.17 -12.39
C LEU A 218 -17.34 -36.92 -13.23
N PHE A 219 -18.21 -36.45 -14.13
CA PHE A 219 -19.31 -35.54 -13.83
C PHE A 219 -20.11 -35.29 -15.14
N PRO A 220 -21.44 -35.48 -15.18
CA PRO A 220 -22.27 -35.02 -16.28
C PRO A 220 -22.47 -33.48 -16.26
N ASN A 221 -22.35 -32.82 -15.10
CA ASN A 221 -22.32 -31.37 -14.93
C ASN A 221 -21.15 -30.99 -14.00
N PRO A 222 -20.34 -29.95 -14.31
CA PRO A 222 -19.31 -29.49 -13.41
C PRO A 222 -19.97 -28.84 -12.19
N GLU A 223 -19.93 -29.49 -11.03
CA GLU A 223 -20.20 -28.80 -9.76
C GLU A 223 -19.13 -27.73 -9.54
N LEU A 224 -19.47 -26.67 -8.81
CA LEU A 224 -18.50 -25.64 -8.42
C LEU A 224 -17.31 -26.32 -7.73
N VAL A 225 -16.13 -26.16 -8.31
CA VAL A 225 -14.88 -26.77 -7.84
C VAL A 225 -14.19 -25.84 -6.82
N ASP A 226 -14.89 -24.87 -6.23
CA ASP A 226 -14.26 -23.81 -5.43
C ASP A 226 -13.58 -24.37 -4.16
N ASP A 227 -12.28 -24.11 -4.03
CA ASP A 227 -11.50 -24.51 -2.86
C ASP A 227 -11.67 -23.44 -1.77
N GLN A 228 -12.49 -23.77 -0.78
CA GLN A 228 -12.74 -22.93 0.39
C GLN A 228 -11.46 -22.59 1.18
N GLY A 229 -10.41 -23.41 1.09
CA GLY A 229 -9.10 -23.15 1.70
C GLY A 229 -8.32 -22.06 0.98
N LEU A 230 -8.31 -22.05 -0.35
CA LEU A 230 -7.67 -21.02 -1.16
C LEU A 230 -8.37 -19.67 -1.00
N LEU A 231 -9.70 -19.66 -1.05
CA LEU A 231 -10.50 -18.44 -0.84
C LEU A 231 -10.27 -17.85 0.55
N ARG A 232 -10.24 -18.68 1.59
CA ARG A 232 -9.92 -18.24 2.95
C ARG A 232 -8.51 -17.67 3.07
N LEU A 233 -7.52 -18.23 2.36
CA LEU A 233 -6.17 -17.68 2.35
C LEU A 233 -6.12 -16.32 1.66
N GLN A 234 -6.79 -16.15 0.52
CA GLN A 234 -6.85 -14.85 -0.16
C GLN A 234 -7.48 -13.81 0.77
N HIS A 235 -8.65 -14.11 1.34
CA HIS A 235 -9.28 -13.22 2.31
C HIS A 235 -8.41 -12.91 3.51
N PHE A 236 -7.59 -13.87 3.97
CA PHE A 236 -6.62 -13.62 5.03
C PHE A 236 -5.54 -12.63 4.61
N MET A 237 -4.96 -12.79 3.42
CA MET A 237 -3.93 -11.88 2.92
C MET A 237 -4.48 -10.45 2.78
N ASP A 238 -5.70 -10.32 2.26
CA ASP A 238 -6.43 -9.05 2.19
C ASP A 238 -6.67 -8.47 3.60
N SER A 239 -7.06 -9.34 4.54
CA SER A 239 -7.32 -8.95 5.94
C SER A 239 -6.09 -8.44 6.67
N VAL A 240 -4.89 -8.99 6.38
CA VAL A 240 -3.68 -8.62 7.12
C VAL A 240 -3.32 -7.16 6.87
N LEU A 241 -3.32 -6.72 5.61
CA LEU A 241 -3.05 -5.33 5.27
C LEU A 241 -4.12 -4.41 5.87
N PHE A 242 -5.38 -4.84 5.82
CA PHE A 242 -6.52 -4.06 6.29
C PHE A 242 -6.37 -3.74 7.76
N CYS A 243 -6.15 -4.80 8.54
CA CYS A 243 -6.08 -4.70 9.97
C CYS A 243 -4.80 -4.00 10.41
N THR A 244 -3.69 -4.16 9.68
CA THR A 244 -2.43 -3.45 9.97
C THR A 244 -2.62 -1.94 9.86
N PHE A 245 -3.15 -1.45 8.74
CA PHE A 245 -3.38 -0.03 8.55
C PHE A 245 -4.56 0.49 9.38
N GLY A 246 -5.63 -0.30 9.51
CA GLY A 246 -6.78 0.01 10.36
C GLY A 246 -6.40 0.27 11.81
N TYR A 247 -5.57 -0.57 12.42
CA TYR A 247 -5.09 -0.32 13.79
C TYR A 247 -4.13 0.87 13.92
N LEU A 248 -3.35 1.17 12.87
CA LEU A 248 -2.43 2.32 12.86
C LEU A 248 -3.18 3.65 12.74
N ILE A 249 -4.15 3.71 11.83
CA ILE A 249 -4.92 4.92 11.51
C ILE A 249 -6.03 5.13 12.53
N CYS A 250 -6.77 4.08 12.89
CA CYS A 250 -7.90 4.16 13.82
C CYS A 250 -7.52 3.60 15.20
N SER A 251 -6.42 4.08 15.78
CA SER A 251 -5.88 3.53 17.05
C SER A 251 -6.86 3.53 18.23
N ASP A 252 -7.91 4.35 18.18
CA ASP A 252 -8.96 4.44 19.20
C ASP A 252 -9.78 3.14 19.33
N ILE A 253 -9.76 2.27 18.31
CA ILE A 253 -10.43 0.95 18.34
C ILE A 253 -9.68 -0.08 19.19
N ILE A 254 -8.41 0.19 19.56
CA ILE A 254 -7.60 -0.69 20.41
C ILE A 254 -8.08 -0.57 21.86
N LYS A 255 -9.18 -1.27 22.16
CA LYS A 255 -9.89 -1.20 23.47
C LYS A 255 -9.87 -2.53 24.21
N LEU A 256 -9.67 -3.64 23.51
CA LEU A 256 -9.74 -4.99 24.06
C LEU A 256 -8.38 -5.71 24.00
N PRO A 257 -8.09 -6.63 24.95
CA PRO A 257 -6.88 -7.46 24.90
C PRO A 257 -6.76 -8.27 23.61
N GLN A 258 -7.91 -8.65 23.02
CA GLN A 258 -7.96 -9.34 21.74
C GLN A 258 -7.32 -8.50 20.62
N ASN A 259 -7.55 -7.18 20.58
CA ASN A 259 -6.94 -6.33 19.54
C ASN A 259 -5.41 -6.33 19.62
N LEU A 260 -4.85 -6.35 20.84
CA LEU A 260 -3.40 -6.46 21.03
C LEU A 260 -2.86 -7.83 20.60
N SER A 261 -3.66 -8.89 20.78
CA SER A 261 -3.36 -10.25 20.28
C SER A 261 -3.39 -10.30 18.76
N ASP A 262 -4.37 -9.64 18.14
CA ASP A 262 -4.51 -9.54 16.68
C ASP A 262 -3.32 -8.79 16.09
N ILE A 263 -2.98 -7.60 16.62
CA ILE A 263 -1.79 -6.82 16.20
C ILE A 263 -0.52 -7.66 16.29
N ARG A 264 -0.31 -8.39 17.39
CA ARG A 264 0.86 -9.28 17.53
C ARG A 264 0.87 -10.36 16.45
N THR A 265 -0.29 -10.94 16.13
CA THR A 265 -0.43 -11.96 15.09
C THR A 265 -0.05 -11.37 13.73
N LEU A 266 -0.61 -10.22 13.36
CA LEU A 266 -0.31 -9.50 12.11
C LEU A 266 1.19 -9.20 11.98
N LEU A 267 1.81 -8.66 13.03
CA LEU A 267 3.23 -8.35 13.07
C LEU A 267 4.14 -9.59 13.01
N SER A 268 3.63 -10.78 13.30
CA SER A 268 4.40 -12.02 13.20
C SER A 268 4.39 -12.66 11.80
N GLU A 269 3.52 -12.17 10.90
CA GLU A 269 3.38 -12.72 9.55
C GLU A 269 4.29 -12.05 8.52
N TYR A 270 4.72 -10.81 8.76
CA TYR A 270 5.55 -10.02 7.85
C TYR A 270 6.69 -9.34 8.60
N ILE A 271 7.84 -9.17 7.95
CA ILE A 271 8.91 -8.26 8.43
C ILE A 271 8.67 -6.86 7.85
N VAL A 272 8.30 -6.83 6.56
CA VAL A 272 7.95 -5.61 5.83
C VAL A 272 6.72 -5.84 4.97
N ILE A 273 5.99 -4.77 4.67
CA ILE A 273 4.81 -4.78 3.78
C ILE A 273 5.17 -4.11 2.46
N PRO A 274 5.02 -4.75 1.29
CA PRO A 274 5.21 -4.09 0.01
C PRO A 274 4.18 -2.98 -0.19
N ILE A 275 4.62 -1.81 -0.66
CA ILE A 275 3.76 -0.65 -0.95
C ILE A 275 3.62 -0.45 -2.46
N GLY A 276 4.74 -0.55 -3.20
CA GLY A 276 4.78 -0.38 -4.65
C GLY A 276 6.21 -0.44 -5.18
N HIS A 277 6.44 -1.13 -6.31
CA HIS A 277 7.77 -1.52 -6.80
C HIS A 277 8.66 -2.07 -5.66
N ASP A 278 9.85 -1.52 -5.47
CA ASP A 278 10.79 -1.94 -4.43
C ASP A 278 10.47 -1.32 -3.06
N GLU A 279 9.47 -0.47 -2.91
CA GLU A 279 9.21 0.24 -1.65
C GLU A 279 8.43 -0.59 -0.65
N VAL A 280 8.84 -0.49 0.61
CA VAL A 280 8.27 -1.28 1.70
C VAL A 280 7.98 -0.43 2.93
N PHE A 281 6.93 -0.82 3.62
CA PHE A 281 6.53 -0.29 4.92
C PHE A 281 7.06 -1.20 6.03
N GLN A 282 7.52 -0.61 7.14
CA GLN A 282 8.01 -1.32 8.32
C GLN A 282 6.97 -1.26 9.44
N PRO A 283 6.05 -2.23 9.54
CA PRO A 283 4.92 -2.14 10.46
C PRO A 283 5.36 -2.14 11.92
N HIS A 284 6.40 -2.89 12.31
CA HIS A 284 6.85 -2.96 13.71
C HIS A 284 7.34 -1.61 14.24
N ALA A 285 8.09 -0.87 13.42
CA ALA A 285 8.57 0.46 13.79
C ALA A 285 7.41 1.45 13.96
N ALA A 286 6.42 1.39 13.07
CA ALA A 286 5.22 2.22 13.15
C ALA A 286 4.38 1.91 14.39
N PHE A 287 4.17 0.64 14.72
CA PHE A 287 3.46 0.24 15.93
C PHE A 287 4.23 0.56 17.21
N ASP A 288 5.56 0.47 17.19
CA ASP A 288 6.38 0.91 18.32
C ASP A 288 6.17 2.41 18.57
N GLN A 289 6.29 3.24 17.53
CA GLN A 289 6.00 4.67 17.62
C GLN A 289 4.55 4.96 18.07
N LEU A 290 3.57 4.19 17.58
CA LEU A 290 2.17 4.32 18.00
C LEU A 290 2.01 4.07 19.50
N PHE A 291 2.54 2.95 20.02
CA PHE A 291 2.41 2.56 21.43
C PHE A 291 3.19 3.44 22.40
N HIS A 292 4.20 4.17 21.95
CA HIS A 292 4.80 5.25 22.73
C HIS A 292 3.86 6.45 22.91
N ASN A 293 2.98 6.68 21.92
CA ASN A 293 2.10 7.86 21.86
C ASN A 293 0.67 7.61 22.36
N ILE A 294 0.18 6.36 22.34
CA ILE A 294 -1.15 6.01 22.83
C ILE A 294 -1.10 5.37 24.22
N LYS A 295 -2.09 5.69 25.06
CA LYS A 295 -2.31 5.06 26.36
C LYS A 295 -3.74 4.53 26.44
N PRO A 296 -4.06 3.40 25.79
CA PRO A 296 -5.41 2.86 25.80
C PRO A 296 -5.84 2.56 27.24
N LYS A 297 -7.00 3.11 27.62
CA LYS A 297 -7.51 3.01 29.00
C LYS A 297 -7.79 1.54 29.34
N GLY A 298 -7.29 1.07 30.47
CA GLY A 298 -7.54 -0.29 30.97
C GLY A 298 -6.78 -1.40 30.23
N LEU A 299 -5.93 -1.06 29.25
CA LEU A 299 -5.10 -2.03 28.54
C LEU A 299 -3.63 -1.88 28.93
N LYS A 300 -3.01 -3.00 29.32
CA LYS A 300 -1.57 -3.07 29.55
C LYS A 300 -0.89 -3.56 28.28
N ILE A 301 -0.31 -2.63 27.52
CA ILE A 301 0.54 -2.98 26.38
C ILE A 301 1.82 -3.61 26.91
N GLU A 302 2.16 -4.79 26.41
CA GLU A 302 3.40 -5.46 26.78
C GLU A 302 4.61 -4.63 26.29
N LYS A 303 5.60 -4.45 27.15
CA LYS A 303 6.84 -3.75 26.81
C LYS A 303 7.55 -4.47 25.65
N ASN A 304 7.94 -3.70 24.63
CA ASN A 304 8.61 -4.20 23.43
C ASN A 304 7.78 -5.22 22.63
N MET A 305 6.45 -5.19 22.72
CA MET A 305 5.59 -6.11 21.96
C MET A 305 5.87 -6.10 20.44
N PRO A 306 6.04 -4.95 19.77
CA PRO A 306 6.40 -4.92 18.35
C PRO A 306 7.76 -5.58 18.06
N THR A 307 8.77 -5.35 18.90
CA THR A 307 10.11 -5.96 18.75
C THR A 307 10.06 -7.47 18.91
N LYS A 308 9.33 -7.97 19.91
CA LYS A 308 9.16 -9.43 20.09
C LYS A 308 8.43 -10.08 18.92
N ALA A 309 7.43 -9.39 18.36
CA ALA A 309 6.74 -9.86 17.17
C ALA A 309 7.67 -9.88 15.94
N LEU A 310 8.57 -8.90 15.82
CA LEU A 310 9.60 -8.87 14.78
C LEU A 310 10.55 -10.07 14.91
N ASP A 311 11.03 -10.40 16.12
CA ASP A 311 11.90 -11.56 16.34
C ASP A 311 11.22 -12.87 15.88
N LEU A 312 9.92 -13.01 16.17
CA LEU A 312 9.12 -14.14 15.70
C LEU A 312 8.93 -14.14 14.19
N ALA A 313 8.71 -12.97 13.57
CA ALA A 313 8.59 -12.84 12.13
C ALA A 313 9.89 -13.25 11.44
N VAL A 314 11.05 -12.76 11.90
CA VAL A 314 12.37 -13.11 11.36
C VAL A 314 12.62 -14.61 11.42
N GLN A 315 12.21 -15.28 12.50
CA GLN A 315 12.39 -16.72 12.64
C GLN A 315 11.48 -17.55 11.72
N ASN A 316 10.25 -17.10 11.48
CA ASN A 316 9.19 -17.97 10.93
C ASN A 316 8.66 -17.54 9.56
N CYS A 317 8.70 -16.26 9.20
CA CYS A 317 8.02 -15.75 8.00
C CYS A 317 8.63 -16.33 6.72
N GLY A 318 9.97 -16.45 6.64
CA GLY A 318 10.67 -17.02 5.48
C GLY A 318 10.34 -18.49 5.26
N TYR A 319 10.28 -19.28 6.34
CA TYR A 319 9.87 -20.68 6.30
C TYR A 319 8.41 -20.84 5.87
N LYS A 320 7.49 -20.08 6.50
CA LYS A 320 6.06 -20.07 6.13
C LYS A 320 5.85 -19.70 4.67
N ALA A 321 6.51 -18.65 4.18
CA ALA A 321 6.42 -18.22 2.78
C ALA A 321 6.99 -19.27 1.82
N THR A 322 8.07 -19.96 2.20
CA THR A 322 8.63 -21.07 1.40
C THR A 322 7.64 -22.22 1.27
N ILE A 323 6.99 -22.60 2.37
CA ILE A 323 5.92 -23.60 2.36
C ILE A 323 4.77 -23.14 1.46
N ARG A 324 4.28 -21.91 1.63
CA ARG A 324 3.18 -21.36 0.81
C ARG A 324 3.52 -21.37 -0.68
N ARG A 325 4.72 -20.95 -1.08
CA ARG A 325 5.16 -21.01 -2.48
C ARG A 325 5.23 -22.42 -3.03
N ALA A 326 5.75 -23.38 -2.27
CA ALA A 326 5.79 -24.78 -2.71
C ALA A 326 4.38 -25.35 -2.92
N LEU A 327 3.45 -25.01 -2.04
CA LEU A 327 2.05 -25.42 -2.13
C LEU A 327 1.34 -24.74 -3.30
N LEU A 328 1.53 -23.43 -3.50
CA LEU A 328 0.97 -22.69 -4.64
C LEU A 328 1.51 -23.18 -5.98
N LEU A 329 2.78 -23.60 -6.04
CA LEU A 329 3.36 -24.19 -7.24
C LEU A 329 2.70 -25.53 -7.59
N ASP A 330 2.55 -26.44 -6.62
CA ASP A 330 1.83 -27.71 -6.83
C ASP A 330 0.37 -27.44 -7.24
N THR A 331 -0.32 -26.59 -6.49
CA THR A 331 -1.72 -26.20 -6.73
C THR A 331 -1.92 -25.61 -8.12
N GLY A 332 -1.13 -24.60 -8.49
CA GLY A 332 -1.23 -23.93 -9.79
C GLY A 332 -0.88 -24.87 -10.94
N THR A 333 0.06 -25.78 -10.75
CA THR A 333 0.42 -26.80 -11.76
C THR A 333 -0.72 -27.77 -12.00
N ARG A 334 -1.35 -28.27 -10.93
CA ARG A 334 -2.47 -29.20 -11.06
C ARG A 334 -3.73 -28.54 -11.64
N LEU A 335 -4.03 -27.29 -11.23
CA LEU A 335 -5.11 -26.50 -11.83
C LEU A 335 -4.87 -26.26 -13.32
N LEU A 336 -3.63 -25.96 -13.72
CA LEU A 336 -3.27 -25.80 -15.13
C LEU A 336 -3.46 -27.11 -15.91
N HIS A 337 -3.00 -28.24 -15.38
CA HIS A 337 -3.22 -29.55 -16.01
C HIS A 337 -4.70 -29.87 -16.15
N PHE A 338 -5.51 -29.65 -15.12
CA PHE A 338 -6.96 -29.80 -15.17
C PHE A 338 -7.59 -28.99 -16.30
N LEU A 339 -7.25 -27.71 -16.38
CA LEU A 339 -7.77 -26.80 -17.40
C LEU A 339 -7.30 -27.19 -18.80
N LEU A 340 -6.10 -27.75 -18.96
CA LEU A 340 -5.60 -28.21 -20.27
C LEU A 340 -6.30 -29.48 -20.76
N GLU A 341 -6.88 -30.30 -19.86
CA GLU A 341 -7.63 -31.50 -20.24
C GLU A 341 -8.94 -31.17 -20.99
N ASP A 342 -9.71 -30.18 -20.54
CA ASP A 342 -10.89 -29.67 -21.26
C ASP A 342 -11.26 -28.23 -20.85
N THR A 343 -10.47 -27.25 -21.32
CA THR A 343 -10.63 -25.84 -20.92
C THR A 343 -12.03 -25.30 -21.19
N LYS A 344 -12.62 -25.68 -22.33
CA LYS A 344 -13.94 -25.17 -22.75
C LYS A 344 -15.05 -25.58 -21.78
N ARG A 345 -14.90 -26.76 -21.16
CA ARG A 345 -15.90 -27.30 -20.23
C ARG A 345 -15.71 -26.82 -18.80
N TYR A 346 -14.47 -26.62 -18.37
CA TYR A 346 -14.16 -26.41 -16.95
C TYR A 346 -13.79 -24.98 -16.56
N ILE A 347 -13.41 -24.11 -17.51
CA ILE A 347 -12.97 -22.75 -17.16
C ILE A 347 -14.05 -22.00 -16.36
N GLY A 348 -15.32 -22.10 -16.75
CA GLY A 348 -16.43 -21.43 -16.08
C GLY A 348 -16.67 -21.91 -14.63
N ALA A 349 -16.40 -23.19 -14.35
CA ALA A 349 -16.59 -23.78 -13.03
C ALA A 349 -15.38 -23.63 -12.09
N CYS A 350 -14.28 -23.05 -12.59
CA CYS A 350 -13.03 -22.88 -11.85
C CYS A 350 -12.49 -21.44 -11.91
N VAL A 351 -13.24 -20.47 -12.47
CA VAL A 351 -12.79 -19.07 -12.61
C VAL A 351 -12.31 -18.51 -11.28
N GLU A 352 -13.08 -18.72 -10.21
CA GLU A 352 -12.77 -18.20 -8.88
C GLU A 352 -11.46 -18.80 -8.36
N ASN A 353 -11.27 -20.12 -8.43
CA ASN A 353 -9.99 -20.75 -8.09
C ASN A 353 -8.80 -20.26 -8.92
N VAL A 354 -9.00 -20.02 -10.23
CA VAL A 354 -7.95 -19.48 -11.10
C VAL A 354 -7.53 -18.10 -10.64
N ILE A 355 -8.50 -17.20 -10.43
CA ILE A 355 -8.25 -15.84 -9.95
C ILE A 355 -7.58 -15.89 -8.58
N THR A 356 -8.14 -16.61 -7.62
CA THR A 356 -7.59 -16.76 -6.27
C THR A 356 -6.16 -17.29 -6.29
N THR A 357 -5.87 -18.33 -7.06
CA THR A 357 -4.52 -18.91 -7.16
C THR A 357 -3.53 -17.90 -7.73
N LEU A 358 -3.91 -17.17 -8.79
CA LEU A 358 -3.07 -16.13 -9.39
C LEU A 358 -2.82 -14.97 -8.41
N THR A 359 -3.85 -14.52 -7.69
CA THR A 359 -3.73 -13.49 -6.65
C THR A 359 -2.79 -13.92 -5.54
N LEU A 360 -2.88 -15.16 -5.06
CA LEU A 360 -1.99 -15.69 -4.03
C LEU A 360 -0.54 -15.84 -4.49
N ILE A 361 -0.33 -16.26 -5.75
CA ILE A 361 1.01 -16.30 -6.37
C ILE A 361 1.58 -14.89 -6.43
N ASP A 362 0.79 -13.92 -6.88
CA ASP A 362 1.22 -12.53 -6.96
C ASP A 362 1.61 -11.96 -5.58
N HIS A 363 0.82 -12.21 -4.54
CA HIS A 363 1.16 -11.84 -3.16
C HIS A 363 2.49 -12.45 -2.69
N GLU A 364 2.72 -13.74 -2.95
CA GLU A 364 3.95 -14.41 -2.53
C GLU A 364 5.19 -13.94 -3.32
N LEU A 365 5.02 -13.55 -4.58
CA LEU A 365 6.09 -12.91 -5.36
C LEU A 365 6.44 -11.54 -4.80
N HIS A 366 5.44 -10.69 -4.53
CA HIS A 366 5.65 -9.39 -3.88
C HIS A 366 6.32 -9.54 -2.51
N PHE A 367 5.88 -10.50 -1.71
CA PHE A 367 6.54 -10.84 -0.44
C PHE A 367 8.00 -11.22 -0.66
N TYR A 368 8.28 -12.15 -1.58
CA TYR A 368 9.62 -12.64 -1.85
C TYR A 368 10.57 -11.52 -2.28
N PHE A 369 10.18 -10.67 -3.24
CA PHE A 369 11.02 -9.57 -3.70
C PHE A 369 11.23 -8.51 -2.60
N ALA A 370 10.17 -8.13 -1.88
CA ALA A 370 10.26 -7.16 -0.80
C ALA A 370 11.28 -7.57 0.29
N HIS A 371 11.32 -8.86 0.63
CA HIS A 371 12.17 -9.39 1.70
C HIS A 371 13.56 -9.84 1.22
N SER A 372 13.68 -10.46 0.04
CA SER A 372 14.96 -10.97 -0.49
C SER A 372 15.92 -9.85 -0.93
N GLN A 373 15.41 -8.79 -1.59
CA GLN A 373 16.22 -7.63 -1.98
C GLN A 373 16.90 -6.95 -0.77
N ARG A 374 16.32 -7.15 0.41
CA ARG A 374 16.79 -6.57 1.68
C ARG A 374 17.55 -7.56 2.55
N GLN A 375 17.78 -8.78 2.07
CA GLN A 375 18.43 -9.86 2.81
C GLN A 375 17.73 -10.16 4.14
N LEU A 376 16.41 -9.97 4.21
CA LEU A 376 15.61 -10.16 5.43
C LEU A 376 15.13 -11.59 5.61
N VAL A 377 15.14 -12.38 4.54
CA VAL A 377 14.86 -13.81 4.53
C VAL A 377 15.95 -14.49 3.71
N GLY A 378 16.40 -15.65 4.20
CA GLY A 378 17.40 -16.50 3.53
C GLY A 378 16.83 -17.29 2.36
#